data_AF-A0A8J7K7P0-F1
#
_entry.id   AF-A0A8J7K7P0-F1
#
_cell.length_a   1.000
_cell.length_b   1.000
_cell.length_c   1.000
_cell.angle_alpha   90.00
_cell.angle_beta   90.00
_cell.angle_gamma   90.00
#
_symmetry.space_group_name_H-M   'P 1'
#
loop_
_entity.id
_entity.type
_entity.pdbx_description
1 polymer ?
#
loop_
_entity_poly.entity_id
_entity_poly.type
_entity_poly.pdbx_seq_one_letter_code
_entity_poly.pdbx_strand_id
1 'polypeptide(L)'
;MAPSSDSRNKDQQHPQWSNDRQIVNTLLDSQPTDYNLAELARLRIRYQNFPGARDIQTDLDKVLNRWQLTEATLFEQTRQIHQTAQVYRGRGSQREDWS
;
A
#
# COMPACT_ATOMS: atom_id res chain seq x y z
N MET A 1 33.81 -15.56 -23.53
CA MET A 1 32.66 -14.65 -23.32
C MET A 1 31.48 -15.53 -22.93
N ALA A 2 31.13 -15.60 -21.64
CA ALA A 2 29.97 -16.38 -21.21
C ALA A 2 28.70 -15.54 -21.42
N PRO A 3 27.60 -16.09 -21.96
CA PRO A 3 26.35 -15.37 -22.01
C PRO A 3 25.81 -15.23 -20.59
N SER A 4 25.64 -13.99 -20.15
CA SER A 4 24.96 -13.64 -18.91
C SER A 4 23.57 -14.25 -18.91
N SER A 5 23.24 -14.95 -17.83
CA SER A 5 21.95 -15.61 -17.61
C SER A 5 20.80 -14.62 -17.74
N ASP A 6 19.95 -14.82 -18.74
CA ASP A 6 18.59 -14.27 -18.80
C ASP A 6 17.81 -14.71 -17.56
N SER A 7 17.79 -13.88 -16.52
CA SER A 7 16.77 -13.94 -15.50
C SER A 7 15.46 -13.48 -16.13
N ARG A 8 14.80 -14.38 -16.89
CA ARG A 8 13.37 -14.25 -17.20
C ARG A 8 12.68 -14.01 -15.86
N ASN A 9 12.29 -12.76 -15.63
CA ASN A 9 11.72 -12.30 -14.37
C ASN A 9 10.34 -12.96 -14.27
N LYS A 10 10.31 -14.18 -13.75
CA LYS A 10 9.10 -14.97 -13.60
C LYS A 10 8.24 -14.25 -12.56
N ASP A 11 6.99 -14.00 -12.91
CA ASP A 11 6.04 -13.44 -11.97
C ASP A 11 6.02 -14.29 -10.69
N GLN A 12 6.30 -13.63 -9.58
CA GLN A 12 6.28 -14.20 -8.25
C GLN A 12 4.90 -14.00 -7.64
N GLN A 13 4.49 -14.97 -6.83
CA GLN A 13 3.28 -14.86 -6.03
C GLN A 13 3.63 -14.21 -4.69
N HIS A 14 2.98 -13.08 -4.38
CA HIS A 14 3.15 -12.43 -3.10
C HIS A 14 2.45 -13.25 -1.99
N PRO A 15 3.10 -13.56 -0.86
CA PRO A 15 2.51 -14.43 0.17
C PRO A 15 1.26 -13.84 0.82
N GLN A 16 1.14 -12.50 0.86
CA GLN A 16 -0.04 -11.82 1.41
C GLN A 16 -1.11 -11.51 0.34
N TRP A 17 -0.92 -11.98 -0.90
CA TRP A 17 -1.80 -11.64 -2.03
C TRP A 17 -3.27 -11.90 -1.74
N SER A 18 -3.62 -13.02 -1.09
CA SER A 18 -5.03 -13.34 -0.80
C SER A 18 -5.70 -12.28 0.07
N ASN A 19 -5.03 -11.84 1.13
CA ASN A 19 -5.57 -10.85 2.06
C ASN A 19 -5.54 -9.46 1.42
N ASP A 20 -4.44 -9.11 0.76
CA ASP A 20 -4.28 -7.83 0.09
C ASP A 20 -5.32 -7.66 -1.04
N ARG A 21 -5.66 -8.74 -1.76
CA ARG A 21 -6.71 -8.74 -2.77
C ARG A 21 -8.09 -8.39 -2.20
N GLN A 22 -8.43 -8.90 -1.02
CA GLN A 22 -9.69 -8.56 -0.35
C GLN A 22 -9.76 -7.08 0.03
N ILE A 23 -8.63 -6.53 0.50
CA ILE A 23 -8.52 -5.11 0.82
C ILE A 23 -8.69 -4.29 -0.46
N VAL A 24 -7.97 -4.62 -1.54
CA VAL A 24 -8.10 -3.92 -2.84
C VAL A 24 -9.52 -3.94 -3.37
N ASN A 25 -10.20 -5.09 -3.33
CA ASN A 25 -11.59 -5.18 -3.74
C ASN A 25 -12.49 -4.25 -2.90
N THR A 26 -12.25 -4.15 -1.60
CA THR A 26 -12.96 -3.21 -0.73
C THR A 26 -12.69 -1.75 -1.12
N LEU A 27 -11.42 -1.40 -1.41
CA LEU A 27 -11.03 -0.04 -1.80
C LEU A 27 -11.68 0.39 -3.12
N LEU A 28 -11.83 -0.53 -4.09
CA LEU A 28 -12.45 -0.24 -5.39
C LEU A 28 -13.89 0.28 -5.26
N ASP A 29 -14.62 -0.17 -4.24
CA ASP A 29 -16.02 0.20 -3.99
C ASP A 29 -16.21 1.22 -2.86
N SER A 30 -15.11 1.65 -2.23
CA SER A 30 -15.13 2.53 -1.07
C SER A 30 -14.87 4.01 -1.40
N GLN A 31 -15.16 4.86 -0.42
CA GLN A 31 -14.80 6.28 -0.43
C GLN A 31 -13.39 6.52 0.17
N PRO A 32 -12.71 7.63 -0.20
CA PRO A 32 -11.36 7.97 0.30
C PRO A 32 -11.39 8.48 1.75
N THR A 33 -11.70 7.60 2.70
CA THR A 33 -11.57 7.90 4.14
C THR A 33 -10.11 7.83 4.58
N ASP A 34 -9.74 8.44 5.71
CA ASP A 34 -8.37 8.39 6.24
C ASP A 34 -7.81 6.96 6.35
N TYR A 35 -8.65 6.03 6.80
CA TYR A 35 -8.30 4.61 6.88
C TYR A 35 -8.01 4.01 5.49
N ASN A 36 -8.88 4.29 4.52
CA ASN A 36 -8.75 3.77 3.16
C ASN A 36 -7.56 4.38 2.41
N LEU A 37 -7.24 5.65 2.67
CA LEU A 37 -6.04 6.32 2.16
C LEU A 37 -4.78 5.67 2.72
N ALA A 38 -4.76 5.39 4.03
CA ALA A 38 -3.65 4.70 4.67
C ALA A 38 -3.46 3.28 4.09
N GLU A 39 -4.54 2.53 3.88
CA GLU A 39 -4.46 1.19 3.28
C GLU A 39 -4.01 1.22 1.81
N LEU A 40 -4.51 2.17 1.01
CA LEU A 40 -4.06 2.37 -0.36
C LEU A 40 -2.55 2.66 -0.41
N ALA A 41 -2.06 3.57 0.43
CA ALA A 41 -0.63 3.89 0.50
C ALA A 41 0.22 2.71 0.96
N ARG A 42 -0.23 1.98 1.98
CA ARG A 42 0.45 0.78 2.49
C ARG A 42 0.63 -0.26 1.38
N LEU A 43 -0.42 -0.54 0.62
CA LEU A 43 -0.40 -1.52 -0.46
C LEU A 43 0.45 -1.05 -1.66
N ARG A 44 0.40 0.25 -2.01
CA ARG A 44 1.28 0.83 -3.04
C ARG A 44 2.77 0.61 -2.71
N ILE A 45 3.17 0.90 -1.47
CA ILE A 45 4.55 0.70 -1.01
C ILE A 45 4.92 -0.79 -1.03
N ARG A 46 4.05 -1.66 -0.51
CA ARG A 46 4.27 -3.11 -0.45
C ARG A 46 4.54 -3.74 -1.82
N TYR A 47 3.77 -3.33 -2.83
CA TYR A 47 3.86 -3.90 -4.17
C TYR A 47 4.80 -3.10 -5.10
N GLN A 48 5.42 -2.03 -4.60
CA GLN A 48 6.36 -1.23 -5.38
C GLN A 48 7.54 -2.09 -5.84
N ASN A 49 7.80 -2.11 -7.15
CA ASN A 49 8.84 -2.91 -7.79
C ASN A 49 8.75 -4.42 -7.51
N PHE A 50 7.61 -4.92 -7.01
CA PHE A 50 7.44 -6.35 -6.79
C PHE A 50 7.31 -7.07 -8.14
N PRO A 51 8.12 -8.11 -8.42
CA PRO A 51 8.07 -8.84 -9.68
C PRO A 51 6.87 -9.78 -9.71
N GLY A 52 5.65 -9.26 -9.91
CA GLY A 52 4.39 -10.03 -9.93
C GLY A 52 3.18 -9.20 -9.47
N ALA A 53 2.06 -9.86 -9.20
CA ALA A 53 0.82 -9.24 -8.69
C ALA A 53 0.37 -7.99 -9.49
N ARG A 54 0.46 -8.06 -10.83
CA ARG A 54 0.08 -6.96 -11.74
C ARG A 54 -1.38 -6.58 -11.60
N ASP A 55 -2.22 -7.54 -11.24
CA ASP A 55 -3.64 -7.35 -10.95
C ASP A 55 -3.84 -6.38 -9.77
N ILE A 56 -3.11 -6.58 -8.67
CA ILE A 56 -3.15 -5.69 -7.51
C ILE A 56 -2.67 -4.29 -7.90
N GLN A 57 -1.52 -4.18 -8.57
CA GLN A 57 -0.96 -2.88 -8.97
C GLN A 57 -1.94 -2.10 -9.87
N THR A 58 -2.51 -2.77 -10.88
CA THR A 58 -3.49 -2.18 -11.80
C THR A 58 -4.74 -1.70 -11.06
N ASP A 59 -5.24 -2.47 -10.09
CA ASP A 59 -6.43 -2.08 -9.35
C ASP A 59 -6.16 -0.94 -8.35
N LEU A 60 -4.96 -0.89 -7.74
CA LEU A 60 -4.55 0.27 -6.94
C LEU A 60 -4.49 1.55 -7.79
N ASP A 61 -4.03 1.47 -9.04
CA ASP A 61 -4.05 2.60 -9.99
C ASP A 61 -5.50 3.03 -10.32
N LYS A 62 -6.43 2.08 -10.46
CA LYS A 62 -7.86 2.41 -10.64
C LYS A 62 -8.44 3.15 -9.44
N VAL A 63 -8.08 2.74 -8.22
CA VAL A 63 -8.52 3.43 -6.99
C VAL A 63 -8.00 4.86 -6.98
N LEU A 64 -6.70 5.09 -7.28
CA LEU A 64 -6.12 6.43 -7.40
C LEU A 64 -6.90 7.29 -8.40
N ASN A 65 -7.15 6.76 -9.60
CA ASN A 65 -7.88 7.47 -10.64
C ASN A 65 -9.32 7.79 -10.23
N ARG A 66 -10.03 6.84 -9.63
CA ARG A 66 -11.41 7.02 -9.14
C ARG A 66 -11.49 8.10 -8.07
N TRP A 67 -10.51 8.16 -7.17
CA TRP A 67 -10.43 9.15 -6.11
C TRP A 67 -9.74 10.45 -6.54
N GLN A 68 -9.33 10.56 -7.82
CA GLN A 68 -8.67 11.73 -8.40
C GLN A 68 -7.38 12.11 -7.67
N LEU A 69 -6.60 11.11 -7.26
CA LEU A 69 -5.35 11.29 -6.52
C LEU A 69 -4.15 10.94 -7.39
N THR A 70 -3.06 11.67 -7.20
CA THR A 70 -1.72 11.21 -7.59
C THR A 70 -1.10 10.45 -6.43
N GLU A 71 -0.10 9.59 -6.70
CA GLU A 71 0.65 8.91 -5.65
C GLU A 71 1.34 9.90 -4.68
N ALA A 72 1.88 11.00 -5.20
CA ALA A 72 2.50 12.04 -4.38
C ALA A 72 1.49 12.67 -3.42
N THR A 73 0.28 12.99 -3.91
CA THR A 73 -0.81 13.53 -3.09
C THR A 73 -1.30 12.52 -2.06
N LEU A 74 -1.42 11.24 -2.43
CA LEU A 74 -1.78 10.15 -1.52
C LEU A 74 -0.78 10.07 -0.36
N PHE A 75 0.52 10.02 -0.65
CA PHE A 75 1.55 9.93 0.39
C PHE A 75 1.63 11.19 1.26
N GLU A 76 1.33 12.36 0.71
CA GLU A 76 1.26 13.58 1.49
C GLU A 76 0.09 13.56 2.48
N GLN A 77 -1.10 13.18 2.02
CA GLN A 77 -2.28 13.05 2.89
C GLN A 77 -2.07 12.00 3.99
N THR A 78 -1.48 10.84 3.66
CA THR A 78 -1.24 9.80 4.67
C THR A 78 -0.20 10.20 5.71
N ARG A 79 0.83 10.97 5.34
CA ARG A 79 1.75 11.59 6.32
C ARG A 79 1.00 12.48 7.31
N GLN A 80 0.08 13.32 6.82
CA GLN A 80 -0.74 14.19 7.67
C GLN A 80 -1.65 13.37 8.60
N ILE A 81 -2.30 12.33 8.09
CA ILE A 81 -3.13 11.40 8.88
C ILE A 81 -2.30 10.76 10.01
N HIS A 82 -1.08 10.29 9.73
CA HIS A 82 -0.24 9.68 10.76
C HIS A 82 0.24 10.70 11.81
N GLN A 83 0.55 11.93 11.40
CA GLN A 83 0.89 13.01 12.34
C GLN A 83 -0.27 13.33 13.28
N THR A 84 -1.49 13.49 12.76
CA THR A 84 -2.67 13.79 13.58
C THR A 84 -3.08 12.60 14.44
N ALA A 85 -3.07 11.38 13.91
CA ALA A 85 -3.39 10.16 14.66
C ALA A 85 -2.40 9.91 15.81
N GLN A 86 -1.10 10.21 15.62
CA GLN A 86 -0.12 10.17 16.71
C GLN A 86 -0.41 11.21 17.80
N VAL A 87 -0.84 12.42 17.42
CA VAL A 87 -1.26 13.45 18.38
C VAL A 87 -2.47 12.97 19.19
N TYR A 88 -3.44 12.28 18.58
CA TYR A 88 -4.57 11.67 19.31
C TYR A 88 -4.16 10.47 20.19
N ARG A 89 -3.08 9.74 19.86
CA ARG A 89 -2.52 8.66 20.70
C ARG A 89 -1.70 9.19 21.89
N GLY A 90 -1.35 10.48 21.91
CA GLY A 90 -0.50 11.13 22.92
C GLY A 90 -1.05 11.25 24.35
N ARG A 91 -2.12 10.54 24.72
CA ARG A 91 -2.61 10.49 26.11
C ARG A 91 -2.54 9.11 26.78
N GLY A 92 -2.04 8.05 26.14
CA GLY A 92 -2.33 6.70 26.65
C GLY A 92 -1.34 5.55 26.47
N SER A 93 -0.11 5.71 25.97
CA SER A 93 0.82 4.57 25.97
C SER A 93 2.28 4.99 25.96
N GLN A 94 2.77 5.37 27.14
CA GLN A 94 4.17 5.27 27.47
C GLN A 94 4.44 3.83 27.92
N ARG A 95 5.54 3.24 27.42
CA ARG A 95 6.13 1.91 27.67
C ARG A 95 5.75 0.82 26.68
N GLU A 96 6.52 0.77 25.59
CA GLU A 96 6.97 -0.52 25.08
C GLU A 96 8.21 -0.91 25.89
N ASP A 97 7.98 -1.58 27.02
CA ASP A 97 9.01 -2.30 27.78
C ASP A 97 9.34 -3.56 26.97
N TRP A 98 10.44 -3.55 26.22
CA TRP A 98 11.02 -4.76 25.67
C TRP A 98 11.89 -5.41 26.75
N SER A 99 11.26 -6.26 27.58
CA SER A 99 11.92 -7.22 28.47
C SER A 99 11.90 -8.61 27.86
#